data_AF-A0A529Q7L9-F1
#
_entry.id   AF-A0A529Q7L9-F1
#
_cell.length_a   1.000
_cell.length_b   1.000
_cell.length_c   1.000
_cell.angle_alpha   90.00
_cell.angle_beta   90.00
_cell.angle_gamma   90.00
#
_symmetry.space_group_name_H-M   'P 1'
#
loop_
_entity.id
_entity.type
_entity.pdbx_description
1 polymer ?
#
loop_
_entity_poly.entity_id
_entity_poly.type
_entity_poly.pdbx_seq_one_letter_code
_entity_poly.pdbx_strand_id
1 'polypeptide(L)'
;MLIGIPSLLGPQFLATLRAMGHGDEIAIVDGNYPAEEQARRLIRADGHHVIPVLDAVLSVLPVDEAVPEALFRASVQGDPALADPVHREMEAVCARRAPGHKVVALAGPDF
;
A
#
# COMPACT_ATOMS: atom_id res chain seq x y z
N MET A 1 3.78 12.76 -17.66
CA MET A 1 2.60 11.85 -17.65
C MET A 1 2.74 10.86 -18.79
N LEU A 2 2.20 9.65 -18.61
CA LEU A 2 2.17 8.60 -19.63
C LEU A 2 0.72 8.18 -19.88
N ILE A 3 0.40 7.73 -21.10
CA ILE A 3 -0.94 7.25 -21.45
C ILE A 3 -1.19 5.94 -20.71
N GLY A 4 -2.30 5.85 -19.98
CA GLY A 4 -2.72 4.64 -19.27
C GLY A 4 -2.04 4.41 -17.90
N ILE A 5 -1.21 5.34 -17.42
CA ILE A 5 -0.54 5.25 -16.12
C ILE A 5 -0.98 6.42 -15.23
N PRO A 6 -1.40 6.17 -13.97
CA PRO A 6 -1.77 7.25 -13.06
C PRO A 6 -0.63 8.27 -12.88
N SER A 7 -0.92 9.54 -13.09
CA SER A 7 0.08 10.61 -13.02
C SER A 7 0.68 10.83 -11.63
N LEU A 8 0.02 10.32 -10.59
CA LEU A 8 0.54 10.26 -9.22
C LEU A 8 1.83 9.42 -9.15
N LEU A 9 1.95 8.39 -9.99
CA LEU A 9 3.17 7.59 -10.08
C LEU A 9 4.24 8.34 -10.87
N GLY A 10 4.97 9.18 -10.15
CA GLY A 10 6.12 9.89 -10.69
C GLY A 10 7.23 8.94 -11.16
N PRO A 11 8.26 9.47 -11.87
CA PRO A 11 9.30 8.63 -12.48
C PRO A 11 10.03 7.71 -11.48
N GLN A 12 10.42 8.24 -10.32
CA GLN A 12 11.09 7.46 -9.28
C GLN A 12 10.17 6.38 -8.69
N PHE A 13 8.88 6.68 -8.53
CA PHE A 13 7.91 5.72 -8.01
C PHE A 13 7.76 4.54 -8.98
N LEU A 14 7.55 4.82 -10.27
CA LEU A 14 7.46 3.79 -11.31
C LEU A 14 8.75 2.96 -11.41
N ALA A 15 9.92 3.61 -11.36
CA ALA A 15 11.20 2.91 -11.39
C ALA A 15 11.36 1.96 -10.19
N THR A 16 10.99 2.38 -8.99
CA THR A 16 11.00 1.52 -7.80
C THR A 16 10.07 0.33 -7.96
N LEU A 17 8.80 0.55 -8.32
CA LEU A 17 7.82 -0.52 -8.50
C LEU A 17 8.28 -1.52 -9.56
N ARG A 18 8.85 -1.04 -10.68
CA ARG A 18 9.29 -1.92 -11.78
C ARG A 18 10.54 -2.73 -11.45
N ALA A 19 11.35 -2.26 -10.50
CA ALA A 19 12.56 -2.91 -10.02
C ALA A 19 12.32 -3.91 -8.88
N MET A 20 11.13 -3.92 -8.28
CA MET A 20 10.75 -4.91 -7.27
C MET A 20 10.68 -6.31 -7.91
N GLY A 21 11.27 -7.29 -7.21
CA GLY A 21 11.16 -8.70 -7.52
C GLY A 21 9.93 -9.36 -6.89
N HIS A 22 9.75 -10.65 -7.14
CA HIS A 22 8.76 -11.45 -6.43
C HIS A 22 9.10 -11.53 -4.93
N GLY A 23 8.11 -11.28 -4.07
CA GLY A 23 8.30 -11.21 -2.63
C GLY A 23 8.90 -9.90 -2.10
N ASP A 24 9.23 -8.93 -2.95
CA ASP A 24 9.56 -7.58 -2.46
C ASP A 24 8.29 -6.86 -1.97
N GLU A 25 8.42 -6.15 -0.86
CA GLU A 25 7.30 -5.46 -0.21
C GLU A 25 7.41 -3.94 -0.33
N ILE A 26 6.26 -3.27 -0.27
CA ILE A 26 6.17 -1.81 -0.19
C ILE A 26 5.13 -1.40 0.85
N ALA A 27 5.51 -0.49 1.75
CA ALA A 27 4.60 0.13 2.69
C ALA A 27 4.10 1.48 2.16
N ILE A 28 2.79 1.71 2.23
CA ILE A 28 2.17 3.02 2.00
C ILE A 28 1.76 3.55 3.36
N VAL A 29 2.43 4.59 3.82
CA VAL A 29 2.33 5.07 5.20
C VAL A 29 1.80 6.50 5.25
N ASP A 30 1.22 6.88 6.39
CA ASP A 30 0.71 8.23 6.61
C ASP A 30 1.83 9.20 7.06
N GLY A 31 1.45 10.45 7.33
CA GLY A 31 2.40 11.47 7.79
C GLY A 31 2.86 11.31 9.24
N ASN A 32 2.29 10.40 10.02
CA ASN A 32 2.70 10.13 11.40
C ASN A 32 3.74 9.01 11.49
N TYR A 33 3.80 8.14 10.48
CA TYR A 33 4.77 7.06 10.43
C TYR A 33 6.21 7.57 10.28
N PRO A 34 7.18 7.01 11.02
CA PRO A 34 8.59 7.46 10.99
C PRO A 34 9.33 6.97 9.74
N ALA A 35 8.84 7.35 8.54
CA ALA A 35 9.32 6.85 7.27
C ALA A 35 10.79 7.23 6.99
N GLU A 36 11.27 8.37 7.49
CA GLU A 36 12.68 8.76 7.35
C GLU A 36 13.63 7.85 8.13
N GLU A 37 13.17 7.28 9.25
CA GLU A 37 13.98 6.37 10.07
C GLU A 37 13.93 4.94 9.56
N GLN A 38 12.75 4.46 9.16
CA GLN A 38 12.53 3.03 8.90
C GLN A 38 12.63 2.63 7.43
N ALA A 39 12.53 3.57 6.48
CA ALA A 39 12.52 3.19 5.07
C ALA A 39 13.90 2.75 4.58
N ARG A 40 13.98 1.55 3.99
CA ARG A 40 15.15 1.14 3.19
C ARG A 40 15.31 2.03 1.94
N ARG A 41 14.19 2.42 1.34
CA ARG A 41 14.09 3.35 0.20
C ARG A 41 12.86 4.22 0.39
N LEU A 42 13.06 5.52 0.55
CA LEU A 42 11.97 6.48 0.78
C LEU A 42 11.56 7.15 -0.52
N ILE A 43 10.27 7.10 -0.84
CA ILE A 43 9.64 7.90 -1.89
C ILE A 43 8.58 8.76 -1.20
N ARG A 44 8.72 10.09 -1.28
CA ARG A 44 7.71 10.98 -0.70
C ARG A 44 6.55 11.17 -1.67
N ALA A 45 5.34 11.10 -1.12
CA ALA A 45 4.08 11.35 -1.82
C ALA A 45 3.27 12.43 -1.06
N ASP A 46 3.94 13.50 -0.63
CA ASP A 46 3.33 14.57 0.13
C ASP A 46 2.13 15.19 -0.61
N GLY A 47 1.09 15.56 0.14
CA GLY A 47 -0.12 16.16 -0.42
C GLY A 47 -1.06 15.15 -1.10
N HIS A 48 -0.71 13.86 -1.13
CA HIS A 48 -1.60 12.79 -1.57
C HIS A 48 -2.20 12.03 -0.39
N HIS A 49 -3.50 11.74 -0.48
CA HIS A 49 -4.16 10.82 0.46
C HIS A 49 -3.78 9.37 0.15
N VAL A 50 -3.79 8.51 1.19
CA VAL A 50 -3.39 7.10 1.09
C VAL A 50 -4.21 6.31 0.06
N ILE A 51 -5.52 6.59 -0.05
CA ILE A 51 -6.43 5.84 -0.94
C ILE A 51 -6.10 6.03 -2.42
N PRO A 52 -5.93 7.27 -2.95
CA PRO A 52 -5.40 7.49 -4.29
C PRO A 52 -4.03 6.85 -4.56
N VAL A 53 -3.12 6.84 -3.57
CA VAL A 53 -1.79 6.22 -3.72
C VAL A 53 -1.93 4.70 -3.84
N LEU A 54 -2.71 4.07 -2.95
CA LEU A 54 -3.00 2.64 -2.98
C LEU A 54 -3.63 2.21 -4.31
N ASP A 55 -4.63 2.94 -4.79
CA ASP A 55 -5.28 2.64 -6.08
C ASP A 55 -4.32 2.75 -7.26
N ALA A 56 -3.44 3.76 -7.24
CA ALA A 56 -2.44 3.95 -8.27
C ALA A 56 -1.39 2.82 -8.25
N VAL A 57 -0.86 2.46 -7.09
CA VAL A 57 0.12 1.36 -6.95
C VAL A 57 -0.48 0.05 -7.44
N LEU A 58 -1.66 -0.33 -6.96
CA LEU A 58 -2.33 -1.58 -7.37
C LEU A 58 -2.84 -1.56 -8.82
N SER A 59 -2.80 -0.42 -9.52
CA SER A 59 -3.07 -0.39 -10.96
C SER A 59 -1.92 -0.92 -11.82
N VAL A 60 -0.70 -1.02 -11.27
CA VAL A 60 0.50 -1.45 -11.99
C VAL A 60 1.29 -2.55 -11.27
N LEU A 61 1.12 -2.72 -9.96
CA LEU A 61 1.79 -3.73 -9.15
C LEU A 61 0.88 -4.95 -8.95
N PRO A 62 1.23 -6.14 -9.46
CA PRO A 62 0.50 -7.36 -9.14
C PRO A 62 0.70 -7.74 -7.67
N VAL A 63 -0.36 -8.26 -7.05
CA VAL A 63 -0.30 -8.80 -5.67
C VAL A 63 0.12 -10.26 -5.72
N ASP A 64 0.87 -10.69 -4.72
CA ASP A 64 1.44 -12.03 -4.65
C ASP A 64 0.37 -13.10 -4.34
N GLU A 65 0.27 -14.11 -5.21
CA GLU A 65 -0.65 -15.25 -5.09
C GLU A 65 0.04 -16.50 -4.47
N ALA A 66 1.36 -16.48 -4.27
CA ALA A 66 2.13 -17.61 -3.77
C ALA A 66 2.21 -17.66 -2.23
N VAL A 67 1.62 -16.67 -1.55
CA VAL A 67 1.59 -16.56 -0.09
C VAL A 67 0.15 -16.56 0.43
N PRO A 68 -0.11 -16.98 1.68
CA PRO A 68 -1.46 -16.99 2.23
C PRO A 68 -2.11 -15.60 2.26
N GLU A 69 -1.33 -14.57 2.63
CA GLU A 69 -1.79 -13.19 2.65
C GLU A 69 -0.68 -12.24 2.14
N ALA A 70 -1.07 -11.25 1.34
CA ALA A 70 -0.14 -10.31 0.69
C ALA A 70 -0.56 -8.82 0.83
N LEU A 71 -1.68 -8.56 1.50
CA LEU A 71 -2.19 -7.21 1.74
C LEU A 71 -2.46 -7.02 3.22
N PHE A 72 -1.78 -6.04 3.81
CA PHE A 72 -1.82 -5.78 5.24
C PHE A 72 -2.18 -4.32 5.51
N ARG A 73 -2.83 -4.07 6.64
CA ARG A 73 -3.10 -2.73 7.15
C ARG A 73 -2.76 -2.64 8.64
N ALA A 74 -2.41 -1.44 9.09
CA ALA A 74 -2.36 -1.12 10.51
C ALA A 74 -3.77 -1.22 11.13
N SER A 75 -3.80 -1.35 12.45
CA SER A 75 -5.04 -1.43 13.24
C SER A 75 -5.23 -0.22 14.12
N VAL A 76 -6.49 0.15 14.37
CA VAL A 76 -6.82 1.28 15.26
C VAL A 76 -6.32 0.95 16.65
N GLN A 77 -5.41 1.77 17.19
CA GLN A 77 -4.78 1.54 18.50
C GLN A 77 -4.13 0.15 18.64
N GLY A 78 -3.74 -0.47 17.53
CA GLY A 78 -3.13 -1.80 17.51
C GLY A 78 -4.10 -2.97 17.71
N ASP A 79 -5.42 -2.74 17.71
CA ASP A 79 -6.44 -3.81 17.83
C ASP A 79 -7.01 -4.22 16.46
N PRO A 80 -6.70 -5.44 15.96
CA PRO A 80 -7.19 -5.94 14.68
C PRO A 80 -8.71 -5.99 14.52
N ALA A 81 -9.45 -6.04 15.63
CA ALA A 81 -10.92 -6.06 15.61
C ALA A 81 -11.52 -4.69 15.26
N LEU A 82 -10.75 -3.61 15.38
CA LEU A 82 -11.21 -2.24 15.14
C LEU A 82 -10.92 -1.78 13.71
N ALA A 83 -11.85 -1.02 13.14
CA ALA A 83 -11.72 -0.45 11.80
C ALA A 83 -12.35 0.94 11.68
N ASP A 84 -11.57 1.89 11.16
CA ASP A 84 -12.00 3.23 10.78
C ASP A 84 -12.51 3.27 9.33
N PRO A 85 -13.20 4.36 8.91
CA PRO A 85 -13.68 4.51 7.54
C PRO A 85 -12.59 4.30 6.47
N VAL A 86 -11.37 4.79 6.71
CA VAL A 86 -10.24 4.62 5.78
C VAL A 86 -9.87 3.15 5.54
N HIS A 87 -10.04 2.28 6.54
CA HIS A 87 -9.77 0.85 6.38
C HIS A 87 -10.79 0.19 5.45
N ARG A 88 -12.06 0.61 5.52
CA ARG A 88 -13.11 0.16 4.59
C ARG A 88 -12.85 0.67 3.17
N GLU A 89 -12.33 1.89 3.04
CA GLU A 89 -11.92 2.44 1.75
C GLU A 89 -10.74 1.65 1.15
N MET A 90 -9.73 1.30 1.96
CA MET A 90 -8.63 0.42 1.55
C MET A 90 -9.15 -0.93 1.06
N GLU A 91 -10.02 -1.59 1.83
CA GLU A 91 -10.65 -2.86 1.45
C GLU A 91 -11.40 -2.75 0.11
N ALA A 92 -12.13 -1.66 -0.12
CA ALA A 92 -12.85 -1.42 -1.37
C ALA A 92 -11.90 -1.21 -2.58
N VAL A 93 -10.76 -0.55 -2.38
CA VAL A 93 -9.73 -0.42 -3.43
C VAL A 93 -9.11 -1.79 -3.72
N CYS A 94 -8.70 -2.53 -2.70
CA CYS A 94 -8.09 -3.84 -2.83
C CYS A 94 -9.04 -4.83 -3.52
N ALA A 95 -10.33 -4.87 -3.13
CA ALA A 95 -11.32 -5.74 -3.76
C ALA A 95 -11.48 -5.47 -5.27
N ARG A 96 -11.32 -4.21 -5.70
CA ARG A 96 -11.39 -3.83 -7.12
C ARG A 96 -10.10 -4.13 -7.88
N ARG A 97 -8.95 -3.88 -7.28
CA ARG A 97 -7.64 -3.94 -7.96
C ARG A 97 -6.95 -5.31 -7.85
N ALA A 98 -7.16 -6.01 -6.75
CA ALA A 98 -6.59 -7.31 -6.42
C ALA A 98 -7.70 -8.26 -5.93
N PRO A 99 -8.69 -8.59 -6.78
CA PRO A 99 -9.79 -9.47 -6.39
C PRO A 99 -9.27 -10.82 -5.88
N GLY A 100 -9.94 -11.36 -4.84
CA GLY A 100 -9.52 -12.61 -4.19
C GLY A 100 -8.49 -12.45 -3.07
N HIS A 101 -7.83 -11.29 -2.97
CA HIS A 101 -6.87 -11.02 -1.89
C HIS A 101 -7.57 -10.38 -0.69
N LYS A 102 -7.41 -11.00 0.48
CA LYS A 102 -7.92 -10.46 1.73
C LYS A 102 -6.97 -9.39 2.27
N VAL A 103 -7.52 -8.27 2.74
CA VAL A 103 -6.76 -7.29 3.52
C VAL A 103 -6.73 -7.73 4.98
N VAL A 104 -5.54 -7.92 5.53
CA VAL A 104 -5.31 -8.40 6.89
C VAL A 104 -5.00 -7.25 7.84
N ALA A 105 -5.67 -7.25 8.97
CA ALA A 105 -5.42 -6.34 10.07
C ALA A 105 -4.22 -6.83 10.90
N LEU A 106 -3.14 -6.07 10.96
CA LEU A 106 -1.98 -6.39 11.79
C LEU A 106 -2.13 -5.78 13.19
N ALA A 107 -1.69 -6.49 14.22
CA ALA A 107 -1.55 -5.91 15.55
C ALA A 107 -0.39 -4.89 15.55
N GLY A 108 -0.41 -3.93 16.48
CA GLY A 108 0.59 -2.86 16.54
C GLY A 108 2.06 -3.34 16.52
N PRO A 109 2.44 -4.39 17.27
CA PRO A 109 3.82 -4.93 17.26
C PRO A 109 4.20 -5.67 15.98
N ASP A 110 3.21 -6.09 15.18
CA ASP A 110 3.42 -6.87 13.96
C ASP A 110 3.47 -5.99 12.70
N PHE A 111 3.22 -4.68 12.85
CA PHE A 111 3.28 -3.67 11.78
C PHE A 111 4.61 -2.92 11.80
#